data_AF-A0A1B2AQ69-F1
#
_entry.id   AF-A0A1B2AQ69-F1
#
_cell.length_a   1.000
_cell.length_b   1.000
_cell.length_c   1.000
_cell.angle_alpha   90.00
_cell.angle_beta   90.00
_cell.angle_gamma   90.00
#
_symmetry.space_group_name_H-M   'P 1'
#
loop_
_entity.id
_entity.type
_entity.pdbx_description
1 polymer ?
#
loop_
_entity_poly.entity_id
_entity_poly.type
_entity_poly.pdbx_seq_one_letter_code
_entity_poly.pdbx_strand_id
1 'polypeptide(L)'
;FMSMRREVEEDEIAQVATISANGDKNIGSKIAQCVKEVGRDGVITVEESKVFKDLEVEKTDGMQFDRGYLSPYFVTNAEKMLVEFENPYIFLTEKKINLVQNILPVLENVARS
;
A
#
# COMPACT_ATOMS: atom_id res chain seq x y z
N PHE A 1 -4.21 26.56 -13.23
CA PHE A 1 -4.51 25.79 -11.99
C PHE A 1 -3.29 25.58 -11.08
N MET A 2 -2.07 25.33 -11.59
CA MET A 2 -0.88 25.20 -10.72
C MET A 2 -0.37 26.53 -10.10
N SER A 3 -0.73 27.69 -10.68
CA SER A 3 -0.27 29.02 -10.21
C SER A 3 -0.87 29.49 -8.87
N MET A 4 -1.80 28.75 -8.27
CA MET A 4 -2.46 29.11 -6.99
C MET A 4 -2.18 28.10 -5.86
N ARG A 5 -1.30 27.12 -6.07
CA ARG A 5 -0.96 26.14 -5.02
C ARG A 5 -0.09 26.82 -3.96
N ARG A 6 -0.59 26.91 -2.73
CA ARG A 6 0.19 27.30 -1.55
C ARG A 6 0.76 26.03 -0.89
N GLU A 7 1.98 26.13 -0.35
CA GLU A 7 2.47 25.08 0.54
C GLU A 7 1.67 25.07 1.84
N VAL A 8 1.45 23.88 2.37
CA VAL A 8 0.57 23.66 3.53
C VAL A 8 1.44 23.20 4.69
N GLU A 9 1.29 23.87 5.83
CA GLU A 9 1.98 23.50 7.08
C GLU A 9 1.23 22.39 7.83
N GLU A 10 1.89 21.73 8.80
CA GLU A 10 1.32 20.58 9.53
C GLU A 10 -0.02 20.91 10.20
N ASP A 11 -0.13 22.09 10.81
CA ASP A 11 -1.35 22.55 11.49
C ASP A 11 -2.53 22.75 10.51
N GLU A 12 -2.23 23.15 9.28
CA GLU A 12 -3.24 23.35 8.24
C GLU A 12 -3.75 22.01 7.68
N ILE A 13 -2.90 20.97 7.67
CA ILE A 13 -3.32 19.61 7.31
C ILE A 13 -4.38 19.11 8.29
N ALA A 14 -4.17 19.29 9.60
CA ALA A 14 -5.13 18.91 10.63
C ALA A 14 -6.45 19.68 10.48
N GLN A 15 -6.41 20.98 10.20
CA GLN A 15 -7.61 21.79 9.99
C GLN A 15 -8.42 21.33 8.79
N VAL A 16 -7.76 21.11 7.64
CA VAL A 16 -8.42 20.62 6.43
C VAL A 16 -9.02 19.23 6.66
N ALA A 17 -8.29 18.35 7.34
CA ALA A 17 -8.77 17.01 7.68
C ALA A 17 -9.99 17.06 8.62
N THR A 18 -9.98 17.91 9.65
CA THR A 18 -11.13 18.11 10.56
C THR A 18 -12.36 18.64 9.82
N ILE A 19 -12.20 19.64 8.94
CA ILE A 19 -13.32 20.17 8.15
C ILE A 19 -13.89 19.09 7.24
N SER A 20 -13.01 18.32 6.60
CA SER A 20 -13.41 17.22 5.71
C SER A 20 -14.09 16.07 6.46
N ALA A 21 -13.71 15.85 7.72
CA ALA A 21 -14.32 14.88 8.63
C ALA A 21 -15.55 15.45 9.39
N ASN A 22 -16.27 16.41 8.80
CA ASN A 22 -17.48 17.02 9.35
C ASN A 22 -17.30 17.64 10.75
N GLY A 23 -16.13 18.25 10.99
CA GLY A 23 -15.80 18.92 12.25
C GLY A 23 -15.20 18.02 13.33
N ASP A 24 -14.96 16.74 13.03
CA ASP A 24 -14.33 15.82 13.98
C ASP A 24 -12.82 16.12 14.13
N LYS A 25 -12.45 16.66 15.30
CA LYS A 25 -11.06 16.99 15.63
C LYS A 25 -10.21 15.75 15.90
N ASN A 26 -10.79 14.67 16.40
CA ASN A 26 -10.05 13.43 16.68
C ASN A 26 -9.64 12.77 15.37
N ILE A 27 -10.56 12.67 14.41
CA ILE A 27 -10.27 12.12 13.07
C ILE A 27 -9.26 13.01 12.35
N GLY A 28 -9.45 14.34 12.34
CA GLY A 28 -8.53 15.25 11.67
C GLY A 28 -7.11 15.21 12.24
N SER A 29 -6.97 15.13 13.56
CA SER A 29 -5.66 15.02 14.22
C SER A 29 -4.94 13.71 13.86
N LYS A 30 -5.67 12.59 13.80
CA LYS A 30 -5.09 11.29 13.43
C LYS A 30 -4.67 11.24 11.97
N ILE A 31 -5.46 11.81 11.06
CA ILE A 31 -5.07 11.92 9.65
C ILE A 31 -3.79 12.76 9.50
N ALA A 32 -3.69 13.89 10.21
CA ALA A 32 -2.48 14.72 10.19
C ALA A 32 -1.26 13.95 10.72
N GLN A 33 -1.44 13.15 11.78
CA GLN A 33 -0.40 12.26 12.30
C GLN A 33 0.03 11.23 11.25
N CYS A 34 -0.91 10.56 10.56
CA CYS A 34 -0.58 9.61 9.49
C CYS A 34 0.26 10.27 8.38
N VAL A 35 -0.19 11.44 7.89
CA VAL A 35 0.51 12.17 6.81
C VAL A 35 1.94 12.54 7.24
N LYS A 36 2.14 12.88 8.52
CA LYS A 36 3.46 13.17 9.07
C LYS A 36 4.36 11.94 9.14
N GLU A 37 3.84 10.80 9.60
CA GLU A 37 4.60 9.55 9.76
C GLU A 37 4.95 8.87 8.44
N VAL A 38 4.07 8.99 7.44
CA VAL A 38 4.17 8.39 6.10
C VAL A 38 4.96 9.30 5.15
N GLY A 39 4.93 10.62 5.36
CA GLY A 39 5.54 11.62 4.48
C GLY A 39 4.64 11.99 3.30
N ARG A 40 4.98 13.09 2.61
CA ARG A 40 4.13 13.67 1.55
C ARG A 40 3.90 12.75 0.35
N ASP A 41 4.82 11.83 0.09
CA ASP A 41 4.77 10.91 -1.06
C ASP A 41 4.40 9.47 -0.68
N GLY A 42 4.14 9.20 0.60
CA GLY A 42 3.78 7.86 1.04
C GLY A 42 2.29 7.57 0.84
N VAL A 43 1.96 6.29 0.74
CA VAL A 43 0.60 5.81 0.46
C VAL A 43 -0.14 5.59 1.78
N ILE A 44 -1.36 6.12 1.87
CA ILE A 44 -2.25 5.91 3.02
C ILE A 44 -3.41 5.02 2.57
N THR A 45 -3.58 3.88 3.23
CA THR A 45 -4.70 2.96 3.03
C THR A 45 -5.64 3.02 4.24
N VAL A 46 -6.94 2.85 3.99
CA VAL A 46 -7.96 2.82 5.03
C VAL A 46 -8.68 1.48 4.97
N GLU A 47 -8.74 0.78 6.10
CA GLU A 47 -9.43 -0.50 6.23
C GLU A 47 -10.54 -0.42 7.27
N GLU A 48 -11.65 -1.11 7.02
CA GLU A 48 -12.76 -1.20 7.97
C GLU A 48 -12.47 -2.26 9.03
N SER A 49 -12.32 -1.83 10.29
CA SER A 49 -12.12 -2.76 11.40
C SER A 49 -13.47 -3.16 12.01
N LYS A 50 -13.60 -4.43 12.41
CA LYS A 50 -14.81 -4.95 13.09
C LYS A 50 -14.91 -4.51 14.56
N VAL A 51 -13.91 -3.79 15.05
CA VAL A 51 -13.81 -3.33 16.42
C VAL A 51 -14.39 -1.92 16.48
N PHE A 52 -15.37 -1.69 17.36
CA PHE A 52 -15.96 -0.36 17.62
C PHE A 52 -15.00 0.64 18.29
N LYS A 53 -13.68 0.49 18.10
CA LYS A 53 -12.67 1.37 18.68
C LYS A 53 -12.29 2.49 17.72
N ASP A 54 -11.70 3.53 18.31
CA ASP A 54 -11.17 4.69 17.63
C ASP A 54 -10.26 4.33 16.44
N LEU A 55 -10.16 5.21 15.45
CA LEU A 55 -9.29 5.07 14.28
C LEU A 55 -7.84 4.70 14.70
N GLU A 56 -7.36 3.51 14.36
CA GLU A 56 -5.97 3.10 14.62
C GLU A 56 -5.07 3.49 13.45
N VAL A 57 -3.84 3.89 13.75
CA VAL A 57 -2.83 4.26 12.76
C VAL A 57 -1.72 3.21 12.84
N GLU A 58 -1.54 2.46 11.77
CA GLU A 58 -0.47 1.49 11.64
C GLU A 58 0.43 1.89 10.46
N LYS A 59 1.74 1.96 10.72
CA LYS A 59 2.73 2.16 9.67
C LYS A 59 3.28 0.81 9.25
N THR A 60 3.06 0.46 7.99
CA THR A 60 3.67 -0.71 7.37
C THR A 60 4.80 -0.26 6.46
N ASP A 61 6.02 -0.72 6.72
CA ASP A 61 7.12 -0.55 5.77
C ASP A 61 6.96 -1.57 4.64
N GLY A 62 6.89 -1.08 3.41
CA GLY A 62 6.65 -1.90 2.23
C GLY A 62 7.19 -1.26 0.95
N MET A 63 7.01 -1.93 -0.16
CA MET A 63 7.42 -1.44 -1.48
C MET A 63 6.29 -1.68 -2.48
N GLN A 64 5.96 -0.64 -3.25
CA GLN A 64 5.02 -0.72 -4.36
C GLN A 64 5.76 -0.64 -5.68
N PHE A 65 5.34 -1.47 -6.64
CA PHE A 65 5.80 -1.43 -8.03
C PHE A 65 4.63 -1.10 -8.94
N ASP A 66 4.88 -0.34 -10.02
CA ASP A 66 3.84 0.01 -11.01
C ASP A 66 3.44 -1.16 -11.92
N ARG A 67 4.03 -2.35 -11.73
CA ARG A 67 3.75 -3.56 -12.53
C ARG A 67 3.02 -4.60 -11.69
N GLY A 68 1.87 -5.04 -12.18
CA GLY A 68 1.07 -6.13 -11.60
C GLY A 68 1.42 -7.51 -12.17
N TYR A 69 0.53 -8.47 -11.93
CA TYR A 69 0.64 -9.83 -12.44
C TYR A 69 0.50 -9.89 -13.97
N LEU A 70 1.27 -10.78 -14.61
CA LEU A 70 1.25 -10.93 -16.08
C LEU A 70 -0.03 -11.61 -16.59
N SER A 71 -0.64 -12.48 -15.77
CA SER A 71 -1.77 -13.31 -16.15
C SER A 71 -2.84 -13.29 -15.06
N PRO A 72 -4.15 -13.15 -15.40
CA PRO A 72 -5.24 -13.24 -14.42
C PRO A 72 -5.29 -14.58 -13.68
N TYR A 73 -4.70 -15.64 -14.24
CA TYR A 73 -4.61 -16.95 -13.57
C TYR A 73 -3.79 -16.93 -12.28
N PHE A 74 -3.05 -15.85 -11.99
CA PHE A 74 -2.33 -15.69 -10.72
C PHE A 74 -3.20 -15.17 -9.58
N VAL A 75 -4.41 -14.68 -9.85
CA VAL A 75 -5.35 -14.16 -8.84
C VAL A 75 -5.68 -15.26 -7.84
N THR A 76 -5.38 -15.02 -6.56
CA THR A 76 -5.72 -15.92 -5.45
C THR A 76 -7.02 -15.50 -4.75
N ASN A 77 -7.36 -14.21 -4.84
CA ASN A 77 -8.60 -13.64 -4.32
C ASN A 77 -9.46 -13.10 -5.47
N ALA A 78 -10.40 -13.94 -5.94
CA ALA A 78 -11.23 -13.62 -7.11
C ALA A 78 -12.22 -12.47 -6.85
N GLU A 79 -12.65 -12.26 -5.62
CA GLU A 79 -13.59 -11.18 -5.27
C GLU A 79 -12.92 -9.81 -5.38
N LYS A 80 -11.68 -9.70 -4.87
CA LYS A 80 -10.91 -8.46 -4.89
C LYS A 80 -10.03 -8.31 -6.14
N MET A 81 -9.91 -9.36 -6.94
CA MET A 81 -8.97 -9.44 -8.08
C MET A 81 -7.51 -9.23 -7.66
N LEU A 82 -7.12 -9.79 -6.51
CA LEU A 82 -5.79 -9.64 -5.90
C LEU A 82 -4.98 -10.94 -5.91
N VAL A 83 -3.66 -10.77 -5.82
CA VAL A 83 -2.70 -11.85 -5.56
C VAL A 83 -2.12 -11.61 -4.19
N GLU A 84 -2.47 -12.47 -3.23
CA GLU A 84 -2.08 -12.37 -1.83
C GLU A 84 -1.27 -13.62 -1.45
N PHE A 85 -0.06 -13.42 -0.93
CA PHE A 85 0.82 -14.47 -0.43
C PHE A 85 1.40 -14.08 0.93
N GLU A 86 1.51 -15.04 1.85
CA GLU A 86 2.21 -14.87 3.12
C GLU A 86 3.66 -15.35 3.01
N ASN A 87 4.61 -14.54 3.47
CA ASN A 87 6.06 -14.82 3.46
C ASN A 87 6.59 -15.43 2.14
N PRO A 88 6.32 -14.81 0.98
CA PRO A 88 6.71 -15.40 -0.31
C PRO A 88 8.22 -15.25 -0.55
N TYR A 89 8.78 -16.17 -1.33
CA TYR A 89 10.07 -15.97 -1.97
C TYR A 89 9.94 -14.97 -3.13
N ILE A 90 10.86 -14.01 -3.20
CA ILE A 90 10.92 -13.03 -4.28
C ILE A 90 12.08 -13.38 -5.21
N PHE A 91 11.77 -13.69 -6.47
CA PHE A 91 12.78 -13.97 -7.50
C PHE A 91 13.06 -12.72 -8.34
N LEU A 92 14.31 -12.24 -8.31
CA LEU A 92 14.77 -11.06 -9.04
C LEU A 92 15.71 -11.48 -10.18
N THR A 93 15.46 -10.98 -11.39
CA THR A 93 16.34 -11.22 -12.54
C THR A 93 16.30 -10.04 -13.51
N GLU A 94 17.45 -9.74 -14.12
CA GLU A 94 17.56 -8.74 -15.19
C GLU A 94 17.26 -9.31 -16.58
N LYS A 95 17.26 -10.64 -16.71
CA LYS A 95 17.07 -11.32 -17.99
C LYS A 95 15.59 -11.58 -18.25
N LYS A 96 15.14 -11.32 -19.48
CA LYS A 96 13.80 -11.73 -19.90
C LYS A 96 13.69 -13.25 -19.91
N ILE A 97 12.71 -13.79 -19.20
CA ILE A 97 12.41 -15.23 -19.17
C ILE A 97 11.47 -15.52 -20.34
N ASN A 98 12.01 -16.13 -21.40
CA ASN A 98 11.21 -16.58 -22.55
C ASN A 98 10.86 -18.08 -22.47
N LEU A 99 11.65 -18.86 -21.73
CA LEU A 99 11.52 -20.31 -21.60
C LEU A 99 11.56 -20.70 -20.12
N VAL A 100 10.61 -21.53 -19.70
CA VAL A 100 10.49 -21.99 -18.31
C VAL A 100 11.67 -22.85 -17.86
N GLN A 101 12.32 -23.55 -18.80
CA GLN A 101 13.48 -24.43 -18.54
C GLN A 101 14.63 -23.68 -17.85
N ASN A 102 14.77 -22.38 -18.12
CA ASN A 102 15.84 -21.55 -17.54
C ASN A 102 15.65 -21.31 -16.04
N ILE A 103 14.42 -21.41 -15.52
CA ILE A 103 14.10 -21.18 -14.11
C ILE A 103 13.67 -22.45 -13.38
N LEU A 104 13.51 -23.57 -14.09
CA LEU A 104 13.07 -24.85 -13.53
C LEU A 104 13.89 -25.27 -12.29
N PRO A 105 15.25 -25.20 -12.29
CA PRO A 105 16.04 -25.60 -11.14
C PRO A 105 15.73 -24.77 -9.89
N VAL A 106 15.43 -23.47 -10.06
CA VAL A 106 15.07 -22.58 -8.95
C VAL A 106 13.69 -22.94 -8.41
N LEU A 107 12.72 -23.16 -9.32
CA LEU A 107 11.36 -23.56 -8.93
C LEU A 107 11.34 -24.87 -8.15
N GLU A 108 12.13 -25.86 -8.55
CA GLU A 108 12.22 -27.11 -7.81
C GLU A 108 12.80 -26.95 -6.41
N ASN A 109 13.77 -26.04 -6.23
CA ASN A 109 14.35 -25.77 -4.92
C ASN A 109 13.34 -25.08 -4.00
N VAL A 110 12.56 -24.13 -4.53
CA VAL A 110 11.48 -23.46 -3.79
C VAL A 110 10.37 -24.46 -3.42
N ALA A 111 10.05 -25.42 -4.30
CA ALA A 111 9.05 -26.44 -4.00
C ALA A 111 9.49 -27.44 -2.90
N ARG A 112 10.79 -27.51 -2.60
CA ARG A 112 11.37 -28.40 -1.59
C ARG A 112 11.68 -27.71 -0.25
N SER A 113 11.52 -26.39 -0.16
CA SER A 113 11.82 -25.60 1.04
C SER A 113 10.70 -25.59 2.06
#